data_AF-A0A0F9PI90-F1
#
_entry.id   AF-A0A0F9PI90-F1
#
_cell.length_a   1.000
_cell.length_b   1.000
_cell.length_c   1.000
_cell.angle_alpha   90.00
_cell.angle_beta   90.00
_cell.angle_gamma   90.00
#
_symmetry.space_group_name_H-M   'P 1'
#
loop_
_entity.id
_entity.type
_entity.pdbx_description
1 polymer ?
#
loop_
_entity_poly.entity_id
_entity_poly.type
_entity_poly.pdbx_seq_one_letter_code
_entity_poly.pdbx_strand_id
1 'polypeptide(L)'
;MADALESVLAAIATLQAGVSTPTGEKALTHAYDELPESLATYPCFVNVLREETDFKRQSGARQRSNVGIDMYLCWQPGSGTYADASRRVWRKAVLDKFDANGSLSATAVTSAIERVSFDEPLPFTPERSYPGLKFELQVTMLASTVELAV
;
A
#
# COMPACT_ATOMS: atom_id res chain seq x y z
N MET A 1 19.33 -5.28 3.34
CA MET A 1 18.24 -5.14 2.35
C MET A 1 16.89 -5.49 2.95
N ALA A 2 16.76 -6.57 3.76
CA ALA A 2 15.53 -6.87 4.52
C ALA A 2 15.05 -5.67 5.36
N ASP A 3 15.94 -5.08 6.17
CA ASP A 3 15.62 -3.94 7.04
C ASP A 3 15.10 -2.70 6.29
N ALA A 4 15.53 -2.50 5.04
CA ALA A 4 15.12 -1.35 4.25
C ALA A 4 13.70 -1.52 3.69
N LEU A 5 13.34 -2.74 3.29
CA LEU A 5 11.99 -3.04 2.81
C LEU A 5 10.99 -3.03 3.97
N GLU A 6 11.34 -3.64 5.10
CA GLU A 6 10.52 -3.60 6.32
C GLU A 6 10.30 -2.16 6.79
N SER A 7 11.33 -1.31 6.77
CA SER A 7 11.20 0.11 7.10
C SER A 7 10.26 0.86 6.15
N VAL A 8 10.20 0.48 4.87
CA VAL A 8 9.27 1.08 3.89
C VAL A 8 7.84 0.63 4.14
N LEU A 9 7.62 -0.66 4.38
CA LEU A 9 6.29 -1.19 4.72
C LEU A 9 5.76 -0.57 6.01
N ALA A 10 6.60 -0.41 7.03
CA ALA A 10 6.24 0.28 8.26
C ALA A 10 5.87 1.77 8.03
N ALA A 11 6.61 2.46 7.16
CA ALA A 11 6.30 3.84 6.78
C ALA A 11 4.96 3.96 6.02
N ILE A 12 4.68 3.02 5.11
CA ILE A 12 3.40 2.94 4.39
C ILE A 12 2.26 2.69 5.36
N ALA A 13 2.40 1.70 6.26
CA ALA A 13 1.39 1.42 7.28
C ALA A 13 1.11 2.64 8.18
N THR A 14 2.16 3.39 8.53
CA THR A 14 2.05 4.65 9.29
C THR A 14 1.26 5.71 8.51
N LEU A 15 1.53 5.88 7.22
CA LEU A 15 0.80 6.82 6.37
C LEU A 15 -0.66 6.43 6.19
N GLN A 16 -0.93 5.13 5.99
CA GLN A 16 -2.27 4.56 5.88
C GLN A 16 -3.09 4.81 7.14
N ALA A 17 -2.51 4.61 8.33
CA ALA A 17 -3.15 4.94 9.61
C ALA A 17 -3.45 6.45 9.76
N GLY A 18 -2.68 7.30 9.06
CA GLY A 18 -2.87 8.74 9.04
C GLY A 18 -3.87 9.26 8.00
N VAL A 19 -4.51 8.39 7.19
CA VAL A 19 -5.55 8.79 6.24
C VAL A 19 -6.79 9.25 7.01
N SER A 20 -7.20 10.50 6.78
CA SER A 20 -8.39 11.05 7.43
C SER A 20 -9.64 10.31 6.97
N THR A 21 -10.45 9.88 7.95
CA THR A 21 -11.72 9.20 7.65
C THR A 21 -12.68 10.18 6.97
N PRO A 22 -13.20 9.85 5.78
CA PRO A 22 -14.19 10.70 5.13
C PRO A 22 -15.50 10.80 5.92
N THR A 23 -16.20 11.91 5.76
CA THR A 23 -17.48 12.13 6.46
C THR A 23 -18.52 11.07 6.09
N GLY A 24 -19.14 10.46 7.09
CA GLY A 24 -20.15 9.41 6.90
C GLY A 24 -19.58 8.00 6.71
N GLU A 25 -18.25 7.85 6.71
CA GLU A 25 -17.57 6.57 6.57
C GLU A 25 -17.09 6.02 7.92
N LYS A 26 -16.97 4.69 8.02
CA LYS A 26 -16.35 4.04 9.19
C LYS A 26 -14.84 4.24 9.15
N ALA A 27 -14.23 4.62 10.26
CA ALA A 27 -12.78 4.80 10.35
C ALA A 27 -12.00 3.52 9.99
N LEU A 28 -10.81 3.71 9.42
CA LEU A 28 -9.87 2.61 9.20
C LEU A 28 -9.50 1.99 10.53
N THR A 29 -9.60 0.68 10.61
CA THR A 29 -9.29 -0.04 11.84
C THR A 29 -7.79 -0.29 11.94
N HIS A 30 -7.18 -0.85 10.89
CA HIS A 30 -5.76 -1.24 10.85
C HIS A 30 -5.22 -1.38 9.41
N ALA A 31 -3.90 -1.50 9.28
CA ALA A 31 -3.19 -1.91 8.08
C ALA A 31 -2.46 -3.24 8.36
N TYR A 32 -2.55 -4.18 7.43
CA TYR A 32 -1.96 -5.52 7.54
C TYR A 32 -1.13 -5.85 6.31
N ASP A 33 -0.16 -6.75 6.50
CA ASP A 33 0.57 -7.39 5.39
C ASP A 33 -0.07 -8.72 4.98
N GLU A 34 -1.04 -9.20 5.77
CA GLU A 34 -1.83 -10.42 5.52
C GLU A 34 -3.33 -10.14 5.63
N LEU A 35 -4.15 -11.11 5.20
CA LEU A 35 -5.59 -10.99 5.22
C LEU A 35 -6.13 -11.10 6.67
N PRO A 36 -6.95 -10.14 7.15
CA PRO A 36 -7.50 -10.20 8.50
C PRO A 36 -8.60 -11.26 8.62
N GLU A 37 -8.60 -12.00 9.73
CA GLU A 37 -9.53 -13.11 10.00
C GLU A 37 -10.95 -12.67 10.38
N SER A 38 -11.13 -11.41 10.80
CA SER A 38 -12.37 -10.93 11.44
C SER A 38 -13.02 -9.75 10.72
N LEU A 39 -14.35 -9.74 10.74
CA LEU A 39 -15.19 -8.68 10.18
C LEU A 39 -15.10 -7.37 10.96
N ALA A 40 -14.78 -7.43 12.26
CA ALA A 40 -14.61 -6.24 13.10
C ALA A 40 -13.47 -5.33 12.62
N THR A 41 -12.54 -5.90 11.86
CA THR A 41 -11.30 -5.29 11.39
C THR A 41 -11.49 -4.41 10.15
N TYR A 42 -12.66 -4.44 9.50
CA TYR A 42 -12.94 -3.63 8.31
C TYR A 42 -13.55 -2.26 8.64
N PRO A 43 -13.27 -1.20 7.84
CA PRO A 43 -12.37 -1.17 6.69
C PRO A 43 -10.88 -1.20 7.10
N CYS A 44 -10.03 -1.83 6.29
CA CYS A 44 -8.60 -1.98 6.55
C CYS A 44 -7.77 -1.98 5.27
N PHE A 45 -6.48 -1.66 5.39
CA PHE A 45 -5.51 -1.87 4.33
C PHE A 45 -4.89 -3.27 4.40
N VAL A 46 -4.66 -3.87 3.23
CA VAL A 46 -3.86 -5.08 3.04
C VAL A 46 -2.80 -4.79 2.00
N ASN A 47 -1.53 -4.83 2.40
CA ASN A 47 -0.40 -4.54 1.52
C ASN A 47 0.18 -5.84 0.96
N VAL A 48 0.19 -5.98 -0.36
CA VAL A 48 0.76 -7.14 -1.06
C VAL A 48 1.97 -6.67 -1.85
N LEU A 49 3.15 -7.20 -1.50
CA LEU A 49 4.35 -6.94 -2.27
C LEU A 49 4.20 -7.54 -3.66
N ARG A 50 4.32 -6.72 -4.70
CA ARG A 50 4.43 -7.22 -6.07
C ARG A 50 5.87 -7.66 -6.28
N GLU A 51 6.11 -8.96 -6.33
CA GLU A 51 7.43 -9.48 -6.70
C GLU A 51 7.79 -8.99 -8.11
N GLU A 52 8.64 -7.96 -8.20
CA GLU A 52 9.27 -7.59 -9.46
C GLU A 52 10.45 -8.52 -9.71
N THR A 53 10.37 -9.25 -10.82
CA THR A 53 11.33 -10.25 -11.28
C THR A 53 12.67 -9.65 -11.77
N ASP A 54 12.82 -8.33 -11.74
CA ASP A 54 13.94 -7.63 -12.39
C ASP A 54 14.74 -6.74 -11.43
N PHE A 55 15.47 -7.37 -10.50
CA PHE A 55 16.67 -6.73 -9.96
C PHE A 55 17.72 -6.66 -11.06
N LYS A 56 17.69 -5.61 -11.88
CA LYS A 56 18.81 -5.29 -12.78
C LYS A 56 20.04 -5.02 -11.91
N ARG A 57 20.94 -6.02 -11.82
CA ARG A 57 22.31 -5.85 -11.30
C ARG A 57 23.06 -4.92 -12.24
N GLN A 58 22.87 -3.61 -12.11
CA GLN A 58 23.73 -2.63 -12.77
C GLN A 58 25.06 -2.56 -12.02
N SER A 59 26.13 -2.89 -12.75
CA SER A 59 27.51 -2.65 -12.32
C SER A 59 27.73 -1.13 -12.17
N GLY A 60 28.04 -0.67 -10.96
CA GLY A 60 28.45 0.70 -10.68
C GLY A 60 27.46 1.52 -9.83
N ALA A 61 27.67 1.53 -8.52
CA ALA A 61 27.40 2.61 -7.55
C ALA A 61 25.98 3.19 -7.35
N ARG A 62 24.93 2.82 -8.12
CA ARG A 62 23.57 3.34 -7.89
C ARG A 62 22.49 2.29 -8.17
N GLN A 63 22.35 1.31 -7.30
CA GLN A 63 21.14 0.48 -7.28
C GLN A 63 19.96 1.33 -6.78
N ARG A 64 19.22 1.93 -7.72
CA ARG A 64 17.84 2.34 -7.48
C ARG A 64 16.99 1.09 -7.75
N SER A 65 16.62 0.38 -6.70
CA SER A 65 15.62 -0.68 -6.82
C SER A 65 14.24 -0.02 -6.73
N ASN A 66 13.44 -0.18 -7.78
CA ASN A 66 12.01 0.09 -7.71
C ASN A 66 11.33 -1.13 -7.08
N VAL A 67 10.31 -0.87 -6.28
CA VAL A 67 9.48 -1.90 -5.65
C VAL A 67 8.03 -1.51 -5.88
N GLY A 68 7.27 -2.40 -6.50
CA GLY A 68 5.81 -2.27 -6.62
C GLY A 68 5.12 -2.85 -5.38
N ILE A 69 4.18 -2.10 -4.81
CA ILE A 69 3.35 -2.55 -3.68
C ILE A 69 1.89 -2.35 -4.06
N ASP A 70 1.12 -3.44 -4.05
CA ASP A 70 -0.32 -3.41 -4.24
C ASP A 70 -1.00 -3.21 -2.89
N MET A 71 -1.50 -2.01 -2.64
CA MET A 71 -2.24 -1.67 -1.42
C MET A 71 -3.73 -1.85 -1.68
N TYR A 72 -4.37 -2.77 -0.96
CA TYR A 72 -5.81 -3.00 -1.05
C TYR A 72 -6.51 -2.36 0.13
N LEU A 73 -7.40 -1.41 -0.12
CA LEU A 73 -8.38 -0.98 0.87
C LEU A 73 -9.59 -1.90 0.77
N CYS A 74 -9.80 -2.75 1.77
CA CYS A 74 -10.82 -3.80 1.76
C CYS A 74 -12.01 -3.43 2.65
N TRP A 75 -13.18 -3.96 2.30
CA TRP A 75 -14.40 -3.88 3.09
C TRP A 75 -14.99 -5.26 3.39
N GLN A 76 -15.88 -5.29 4.39
CA GLN A 76 -16.63 -6.49 4.76
C GLN A 76 -17.49 -6.98 3.57
N PRO A 77 -17.33 -8.26 3.14
CA PRO A 77 -18.19 -8.89 2.15
C PRO A 77 -19.64 -8.93 2.61
N GLY A 78 -20.58 -8.68 1.69
CA GLY A 78 -22.02 -8.82 1.96
C GLY A 78 -22.64 -7.73 2.85
N SER A 79 -21.88 -6.72 3.27
CA SER A 79 -22.43 -5.63 4.09
C SER A 79 -23.45 -4.75 3.34
N GLY A 80 -23.37 -4.66 2.01
CA GLY A 80 -24.23 -3.78 1.19
C GLY A 80 -23.97 -2.28 1.40
N THR A 81 -23.34 -1.89 2.52
CA THR A 81 -23.16 -0.50 2.98
C THR A 81 -21.99 0.24 2.32
N TYR A 82 -21.24 -0.36 1.40
CA TYR A 82 -20.00 0.23 0.86
C TYR A 82 -19.78 -0.06 -0.65
N ALA A 83 -20.86 -0.06 -1.43
CA ALA A 83 -20.86 -0.71 -2.75
C ALA A 83 -20.09 0.03 -3.86
N ASP A 84 -20.06 1.37 -3.90
CA ASP A 84 -19.26 2.14 -4.89
C ASP A 84 -19.02 3.58 -4.46
N ALA A 85 -20.05 4.23 -3.91
CA ALA A 85 -19.97 5.63 -3.46
C ALA A 85 -18.89 5.81 -2.38
N SER A 86 -18.87 4.95 -1.37
CA SER A 86 -17.83 4.94 -0.32
C SER A 86 -16.43 4.80 -0.92
N ARG A 87 -16.22 3.86 -1.86
CA ARG A 87 -14.93 3.63 -2.50
C ARG A 87 -14.41 4.88 -3.21
N ARG A 88 -15.30 5.69 -3.81
CA ARG A 88 -14.92 6.95 -4.48
C ARG A 88 -14.44 8.01 -3.49
N VAL A 89 -15.10 8.13 -2.34
CA VAL A 89 -14.71 9.12 -1.32
C VAL A 89 -13.40 8.69 -0.65
N TRP A 90 -13.26 7.40 -0.35
CA TRP A 90 -12.00 6.83 0.16
C TRP A 90 -10.84 6.99 -0.81
N ARG A 91 -11.05 6.75 -2.11
CA ARG A 91 -10.04 6.98 -3.15
C ARG A 91 -9.42 8.37 -3.01
N LYS A 92 -10.27 9.39 -2.91
CA LYS A 92 -9.79 10.77 -2.82
C LYS A 92 -8.96 10.99 -1.56
N ALA A 93 -9.46 10.55 -0.40
CA ALA A 93 -8.75 10.72 0.88
C ALA A 93 -7.38 10.03 0.89
N VAL A 94 -7.26 8.85 0.26
CA VAL A 94 -5.98 8.13 0.15
C VAL A 94 -5.03 8.85 -0.80
N LEU A 95 -5.48 9.25 -1.99
CA LEU A 95 -4.65 10.01 -2.94
C LEU A 95 -4.15 11.32 -2.33
N ASP A 96 -5.05 12.13 -1.74
CA ASP A 96 -4.69 13.40 -1.10
C ASP A 96 -3.64 13.19 0.01
N LYS A 97 -3.74 12.09 0.77
CA LYS A 97 -2.76 11.77 1.83
C LYS A 97 -1.40 11.39 1.27
N PHE A 98 -1.35 10.55 0.25
CA PHE A 98 -0.10 10.11 -0.36
C PHE A 98 0.56 11.23 -1.17
N ASP A 99 -0.20 12.05 -1.89
CA ASP A 99 0.30 13.22 -2.62
C ASP A 99 0.89 14.28 -1.67
N ALA A 100 0.30 14.45 -0.49
CA ALA A 100 0.85 15.33 0.55
C ALA A 100 2.14 14.78 1.21
N ASN A 101 2.46 13.49 1.03
CA ASN A 101 3.62 12.82 1.61
C ASN A 101 4.52 12.25 0.50
N GLY A 102 5.25 13.15 -0.17
CA GLY A 102 6.10 12.77 -1.30
C GLY A 102 7.26 11.84 -0.97
N SER A 103 7.65 11.70 0.32
CA SER A 103 8.74 10.84 0.81
C SER A 103 8.24 9.93 1.95
N LEU A 104 8.54 8.62 1.86
CA LEU A 104 8.14 7.62 2.86
C LEU A 104 9.14 7.53 4.01
N SER A 105 10.43 7.58 3.71
CA SER A 105 11.50 7.39 4.70
C SER A 105 12.81 8.02 4.22
N ALA A 106 13.81 8.04 5.09
CA ALA A 106 15.17 8.46 4.74
C ALA A 106 15.82 7.60 3.64
N THR A 107 15.29 6.40 3.37
CA THR A 107 15.81 5.43 2.40
C THR A 107 14.87 5.19 1.21
N ALA A 108 13.71 5.86 1.15
CA ALA A 108 12.75 5.76 0.06
C ALA A 108 12.14 7.13 -0.28
N VAL A 109 12.42 7.62 -1.48
CA VAL A 109 12.15 9.03 -1.83
C VAL A 109 10.80 9.24 -2.45
N THR A 110 10.29 8.29 -3.23
CA THR A 110 9.09 8.52 -4.03
C THR A 110 8.15 7.35 -3.89
N SER A 111 6.94 7.63 -3.42
CA SER A 111 5.81 6.71 -3.34
C SER A 111 4.67 7.31 -4.14
N ALA A 112 4.74 7.18 -5.46
CA ALA A 112 3.66 7.64 -6.32
C ALA A 112 2.65 6.49 -6.47
N ILE A 113 1.37 6.79 -6.26
CA ILE A 113 0.30 5.87 -6.64
C ILE A 113 0.15 5.96 -8.16
N GLU A 114 0.57 4.93 -8.87
CA GLU A 114 0.56 4.90 -10.34
C GLU A 114 -0.81 4.55 -10.90
N ARG A 115 -1.54 3.68 -10.20
CA ARG A 115 -2.85 3.18 -10.66
C ARG A 115 -3.80 2.95 -9.50
N VAL A 116 -5.09 3.18 -9.76
CA VAL A 116 -6.18 2.82 -8.86
C VAL A 116 -7.17 1.95 -9.63
N SER A 117 -7.54 0.78 -9.08
CA SER A 117 -8.46 -0.17 -9.70
C SER A 117 -9.60 -0.55 -8.75
N PHE A 118 -10.83 -0.44 -9.25
CA PHE A 118 -12.06 -0.82 -8.52
C PHE A 118 -12.53 -2.25 -8.85
N ASP A 119 -12.03 -2.81 -9.96
CA ASP A 119 -12.49 -4.07 -10.54
C ASP A 119 -11.54 -5.24 -10.23
N GLU A 120 -10.50 -4.99 -9.43
CA GLU A 120 -9.53 -5.98 -8.97
C GLU A 120 -9.71 -6.25 -7.46
N PRO A 121 -10.68 -7.10 -7.08
CA PRO A 121 -10.88 -7.46 -5.70
C PRO A 121 -9.73 -8.37 -5.21
N LEU A 122 -9.43 -8.29 -3.92
CA LEU A 122 -8.39 -9.12 -3.32
C LEU A 122 -8.93 -10.56 -3.14
N PRO A 123 -8.36 -11.59 -3.81
CA PRO A 123 -8.80 -12.96 -3.61
C PRO A 123 -8.49 -13.44 -2.19
N PHE A 124 -9.47 -14.07 -1.53
CA PHE A 124 -9.31 -14.73 -0.23
C PHE A 124 -9.29 -16.24 -0.38
N THR A 125 -10.25 -16.76 -1.16
CA THR A 125 -10.29 -18.13 -1.65
C THR A 125 -10.68 -18.12 -3.13
N PRO A 126 -10.54 -19.23 -3.87
CA PRO A 126 -10.96 -19.30 -5.27
C PRO A 126 -12.42 -18.89 -5.50
N GLU A 127 -13.27 -18.99 -4.47
CA GLU A 127 -14.71 -18.71 -4.53
C GLU A 127 -15.11 -17.42 -3.80
N ARG A 128 -14.17 -16.77 -3.08
CA ARG A 128 -14.45 -15.55 -2.31
C ARG A 128 -13.36 -14.51 -2.53
N SER A 129 -13.79 -13.34 -2.97
CA SER A 129 -12.94 -12.16 -3.09
C SER A 129 -13.48 -11.04 -2.19
N TYR A 130 -12.58 -10.28 -1.57
CA TYR A 130 -12.96 -9.09 -0.82
C TYR A 130 -13.23 -7.92 -1.79
N PRO A 131 -14.42 -7.29 -1.71
CA PRO A 131 -14.63 -6.03 -2.42
C PRO A 131 -13.65 -5.01 -1.86
N GLY A 132 -12.91 -4.36 -2.77
CA GLY A 132 -11.80 -3.52 -2.40
C GLY A 132 -11.49 -2.44 -3.44
N LEU A 133 -10.57 -1.58 -3.07
CA LEU A 133 -9.95 -0.60 -3.94
C LEU A 133 -8.45 -0.85 -3.92
N LYS A 134 -7.90 -1.21 -5.08
CA LYS A 134 -6.47 -1.47 -5.24
C LYS A 134 -5.77 -0.18 -5.61
N PHE A 135 -4.67 0.13 -4.93
CA PHE A 135 -3.75 1.21 -5.24
C PHE A 135 -2.38 0.59 -5.53
N GLU A 136 -1.85 0.86 -6.71
CA GLU A 136 -0.52 0.39 -7.09
C GLU A 136 0.47 1.49 -6.75
N LEU A 137 1.28 1.23 -5.73
CA LEU A 137 2.30 2.15 -5.26
C LEU A 137 3.65 1.74 -5.84
N GLN A 138 4.30 2.65 -6.54
CA GLN A 138 5.70 2.48 -6.91
C GLN A 138 6.58 3.18 -5.89
N VAL A 139 7.47 2.42 -5.27
CA VAL A 139 8.47 2.92 -4.33
C VAL A 139 9.85 2.87 -4.95
N THR A 140 10.54 4.01 -5.01
CA THR A 140 11.96 4.04 -5.39
C THR A 140 12.83 4.09 -4.15
N MET A 141 13.62 3.03 -3.96
CA MET A 141 14.62 2.98 -2.90
C MET A 141 15.81 3.86 -3.26
N LEU A 142 16.28 4.66 -2.30
CA LEU A 142 17.58 5.27 -2.38
C LEU A 142 18.64 4.18 -2.29
N ALA A 143 19.65 4.28 -3.14
CA ALA A 143 20.87 3.51 -2.94
C ALA A 143 21.40 3.87 -1.55
N SER A 144 21.38 2.92 -0.62
CA SER A 144 22.11 3.07 0.64
C SER A 144 23.56 3.35 0.27
N THR A 145 24.13 4.45 0.77
CA THR A 145 25.59 4.60 0.83
C THR A 145 26.10 3.50 1.74
N VAL A 146 26.38 2.32 1.16
CA VAL A 146 27.21 1.32 1.82
C VAL A 146 28.58 1.96 1.87
N GLU A 147 28.94 2.50 3.03
CA GLU A 147 30.34 2.72 3.34
C GLU A 147 31.01 1.34 3.21
N LEU A 148 31.78 1.19 2.14
CA LEU A 148 32.75 0.12 2.04
C LEU A 148 33.69 0.31 3.23
N ALA A 149 33.47 -0.47 4.29
CA ALA A 149 34.46 -0.63 5.33
C ALA A 149 35.75 -1.11 4.65
N VAL A 150 36.78 -0.26 4.72
CA VAL A 150 38.14 -0.51 4.23
C VAL A 150 38.79 -1.63 5.06
#